data_AF-A0A3C1PSG8-F1
#
_entry.id   AF-A0A3C1PSG8-F1
#
_cell.length_a   1.000
_cell.length_b   1.000
_cell.length_c   1.000
_cell.angle_alpha   90.00
_cell.angle_beta   90.00
_cell.angle_gamma   90.00
#
_symmetry.space_group_name_H-M   'P 1'
#
loop_
_entity.id
_entity.type
_entity.pdbx_description
1 polymer ?
#
loop_
_entity_poly.entity_id
_entity_poly.type
_entity_poly.pdbx_seq_one_letter_code
_entity_poly.pdbx_strand_id
1 'polypeptide(L)' 'MNQTTKVIALIIDDSAPARKLLRLMISEFFPNIAIADEAANGLEAIA' A
#
# COMPACT_ATOMS: atom_id res chain seq x y z
N MET A 1 -14.36 -5.92 23.11
CA MET A 1 -13.55 -5.00 22.29
C MET A 1 -13.39 -5.64 20.92
N ASN A 2 -14.02 -5.09 19.87
CA ASN A 2 -13.74 -5.54 18.50
C ASN A 2 -12.34 -5.08 18.13
N GLN A 3 -11.38 -6.00 18.02
CA GLN A 3 -10.08 -5.69 17.47
C GLN A 3 -10.24 -5.54 15.96
N THR A 4 -10.32 -4.30 15.48
CA THR A 4 -10.26 -4.01 14.05
C THR A 4 -8.90 -4.48 13.56
N THR A 5 -8.87 -5.56 12.78
CA THR A 5 -7.62 -6.07 12.21
C THR A 5 -7.05 -5.00 11.28
N LYS A 6 -5.88 -4.48 11.63
CA LYS A 6 -5.16 -3.51 10.81
C LYS A 6 -4.52 -4.28 9.65
N VAL A 7 -5.01 -4.03 8.44
CA VAL A 7 -4.44 -4.64 7.23
C VAL A 7 -3.17 -3.86 6.90
N ILE A 8 -2.07 -4.58 6.68
CA ILE A 8 -0.80 -3.99 6.25
C ILE A 8 -0.59 -4.38 4.78
N ALA A 9 -0.32 -3.39 3.93
CA ALA A 9 -0.20 -3.57 2.49
C ALA A 9 1.13 -3.03 1.95
N LEU A 10 1.57 -3.63 0.85
CA LEU A 10 2.71 -3.19 0.04
C LEU A 10 2.16 -2.76 -1.33
N ILE A 11 2.56 -1.58 -1.80
CA ILE A 11 2.18 -1.12 -3.14
C ILE A 11 3.25 -1.56 -4.14
N ILE A 12 2.83 -2.23 -5.22
CA ILE A 12 3.74 -2.67 -6.29
C ILE A 12 3.19 -2.18 -7.62
N ASP A 13 3.95 -1.31 -8.29
CA ASP A 13 3.64 -0.80 -9.64
C ASP A 13 4.93 -0.24 -10.24
N ASP A 14 5.18 -0.47 -11.53
CA ASP A 14 6.40 -0.01 -12.23
C ASP A 14 6.40 1.51 -12.48
N SER A 15 5.24 2.16 -12.37
CA SER A 15 5.06 3.60 -12.49
C SER A 15 5.04 4.29 -11.11
N ALA A 16 6.07 5.08 -10.80
CA ALA A 16 6.09 5.89 -9.58
C ALA A 16 4.88 6.85 -9.43
N PRO A 17 4.39 7.51 -10.50
CA PRO A 17 3.13 8.26 -10.44
C PRO A 17 1.91 7.41 -10.03
N ALA A 18 1.83 6.16 -10.51
CA ALA A 18 0.74 5.25 -10.18
C ALA A 18 0.78 4.82 -8.70
N ARG A 19 1.95 4.49 -8.17
CA ARG A 19 2.11 4.17 -6.73
C ARG A 19 1.67 5.33 -5.84
N LYS A 20 2.08 6.55 -6.19
CA LYS A 20 1.66 7.77 -5.48
C LYS A 20 0.14 7.96 -5.50
N LEU A 21 -0.49 7.80 -6.67
CA LEU A 21 -1.94 7.92 -6.80
C LEU A 21 -2.67 6.85 -5.97
N LEU A 22 -2.24 5.60 -6.07
CA LEU A 22 -2.84 4.49 -5.31
C LEU A 22 -2.72 4.71 -3.80
N ARG A 23 -1.57 5.17 -3.30
CA ARG A 23 -1.38 5.50 -1.88
C ARG A 23 -2.37 6.56 -1.40
N LEU A 24 -2.59 7.61 -2.20
CA LEU A 24 -3.56 8.67 -1.87
C LEU A 24 -4.99 8.11 -1.86
N MET A 25 -5.36 7.31 -2.86
CA MET A 25 -6.67 6.67 -2.92
C MET A 25 -6.91 5.73 -1.73
N ILE A 26 -5.93 4.93 -1.34
CA ILE A 26 -6.03 4.04 -0.17
C ILE A 26 -6.22 4.86 1.11
N SER A 27 -5.49 5.96 1.28
CA SER A 27 -5.66 6.81 2.47
C SER A 27 -7.04 7.46 2.56
N GLU A 28 -7.66 7.78 1.42
CA GLU A 28 -8.99 8.40 1.36
C GLU A 28 -10.11 7.38 1.57
N PHE A 29 -10.07 6.25 0.84
CA PHE A 29 -11.19 5.31 0.79
C PHE A 29 -11.06 4.14 1.76
N PHE A 30 -9.85 3.81 2.22
CA PHE A 30 -9.56 2.64 3.05
C PHE A 30 -8.60 2.97 4.21
N PRO A 31 -9.00 3.86 5.14
CA PRO A 31 -8.11 4.35 6.21
C PRO A 31 -7.67 3.28 7.22
N ASN A 32 -8.26 2.09 7.19
CA ASN A 32 -7.88 0.93 7.99
C ASN A 32 -6.71 0.13 7.40
N ILE A 33 -6.29 0.42 6.16
CA ILE A 33 -5.13 -0.17 5.51
C ILE A 33 -3.91 0.72 5.80
N ALA A 34 -2.87 0.14 6.40
CA ALA A 34 -1.57 0.78 6.54
C ALA A 34 -0.66 0.34 5.40
N ILE A 35 -0.09 1.31 4.67
CA ILE A 35 0.93 1.04 3.67
C ILE A 35 2.28 0.90 4.38
N ALA A 36 2.92 -0.25 4.26
CA ALA A 36 4.24 -0.51 4.82
C ALA A 36 5.35 0.05 3.93
N ASP A 37 5.24 -0.14 2.61
CA ASP A 37 6.25 0.31 1.65
C ASP A 37 5.68 0.38 0.21
N GLU A 38 6.54 0.75 -0.74
CA GLU A 38 6.30 0.80 -2.18
C GLU A 38 7.48 0.15 -2.95
N ALA A 39 7.20 -0.65 -3.97
CA ALA A 39 8.22 -1.28 -4.83
C ALA A 39 7.89 -1.11 -6.33
N ALA A 40 8.89 -1.07 -7.21
CA ALA A 40 8.65 -0.95 -8.66
C ALA A 40 8.21 -2.28 -9.30
N ASN A 41 8.46 -3.41 -8.62
CA ASN A 41 8.12 -4.74 -9.10
C ASN A 41 8.16 -5.76 -7.93
N GLY A 42 7.75 -6.99 -8.21
CA GLY A 42 7.72 -8.07 -7.22
C GLY A 42 9.09 -8.56 -6.77
N LEU A 43 10.16 -8.32 -7.53
CA LEU A 43 11.52 -8.72 -7.12
C LEU A 43 12.07 -7.77 -6.06
N GLU A 44 11.90 -6.46 -6.26
CA GLU A 44 12.22 -5.43 -5.26
C GLU A 44 11.40 -5.57 -3.98
N ALA A 45 10.16 -6.04 -4.09
CA ALA A 45 9.24 -6.21 -2.96
C ALA A 45 9.65 -7.30 -1.95
N ILE A 46 10.52 -8.25 -2.35
CA ILE A 46 10.89 -9.43 -1.54
C ILE A 46 12.37 -9.38 -1.10
N ALA A 47 13.16 -8.45 -1.66
CA ALA A 47 14.60 -8.28 -1.38
C ALA A 47 14.84 -7.56 -0.04
#